data_AF-A0A842ZT73-F1
#
_entry.id   AF-A0A842ZT73-F1
#
_cell.length_a   1.000
_cell.length_b   1.000
_cell.length_c   1.000
_cell.angle_alpha   90.00
_cell.angle_beta   90.00
_cell.angle_gamma   90.00
#
_symmetry.space_group_name_H-M   'P 1'
#
loop_
_entity.id
_entity.type
_entity.pdbx_description
1 polymer ?
#
loop_
_entity_poly.entity_id
_entity_poly.type
_entity_poly.pdbx_seq_one_letter_code
_entity_poly.pdbx_strand_id
1 'polypeptide(L)' 'MKNKDKVKVGDRIELVFINDTWTRLKPGYRGTVEKIESESDETLVWVQWDNGERLALLDPIDKYKVIKK' A
#
# COMPACT_ATOMS: atom_id res chain seq x y z
N MET A 1 -18.50 -1.75 -14.43
CA MET A 1 -17.68 -2.13 -13.27
C MET A 1 -16.96 -0.89 -12.78
N LYS A 2 -17.08 -0.54 -11.50
CA LYS A 2 -16.52 0.71 -10.94
C LYS A 2 -15.00 0.70 -11.15
N ASN A 3 -14.45 1.73 -11.83
CA ASN A 3 -13.01 1.96 -11.88
C ASN A 3 -12.48 1.97 -10.45
N LYS A 4 -11.77 0.92 -10.03
CA LYS A 4 -10.83 1.05 -8.91
C LYS A 4 -9.80 2.06 -9.39
N ASP A 5 -9.90 3.28 -8.88
CA ASP A 5 -8.86 4.28 -9.10
C ASP A 5 -7.50 3.64 -8.81
N LYS A 6 -6.64 3.53 -9.83
CA LYS A 6 -5.29 3.01 -9.65
C LYS A 6 -4.55 3.94 -8.68
N VAL A 7 -3.91 3.34 -7.68
CA VAL A 7 -3.03 4.04 -6.76
C VAL A 7 -1.89 4.72 -7.52
N LYS A 8 -1.44 5.87 -7.03
CA LYS A 8 -0.34 6.65 -7.61
C LYS A 8 0.65 7.08 -6.54
N VAL A 9 1.87 7.41 -6.96
CA VAL A 9 2.85 8.08 -6.11
C VAL A 9 2.27 9.40 -5.59
N GLY A 10 2.42 9.65 -4.30
CA GLY A 10 1.83 10.77 -3.58
C GLY A 10 0.48 10.47 -2.93
N ASP A 11 -0.22 9.41 -3.35
CA ASP A 11 -1.50 9.04 -2.74
C ASP A 11 -1.30 8.67 -1.27
N ARG A 12 -2.29 9.06 -0.47
CA ARG A 12 -2.41 8.61 0.91
C ARG A 12 -3.24 7.36 0.96
N ILE A 13 -2.73 6.31 1.61
CA ILE A 13 -3.43 5.04 1.76
C ILE A 13 -3.61 4.64 3.22
N GLU A 14 -4.60 3.78 3.46
CA GLU A 14 -4.80 3.06 4.72
C GLU A 14 -4.70 1.56 4.48
N LEU A 15 -3.89 0.88 5.29
CA LEU A 15 -3.75 -0.57 5.28
C LEU A 15 -5.05 -1.23 5.74
N VAL A 16 -5.55 -2.18 4.95
CA VAL A 16 -6.76 -2.96 5.25
C VAL A 16 -6.38 -4.37 5.68
N PHE A 17 -5.39 -4.97 5.04
CA PHE A 17 -4.92 -6.33 5.34
C PHE A 17 -3.48 -6.53 4.89
N ILE A 18 -2.72 -7.24 5.73
CA ILE A 18 -1.38 -7.78 5.47
C ILE A 18 -1.27 -9.11 6.22
N ASN A 19 -0.52 -10.07 5.70
CA ASN A 19 -0.27 -11.35 6.36
C ASN A 19 1.21 -11.56 6.77
N ASP A 20 2.04 -10.53 6.61
CA ASP A 20 3.46 -10.56 6.98
C ASP A 20 3.64 -10.43 8.51
N THR A 21 4.30 -11.41 9.11
CA THR A 21 4.58 -11.48 10.55
C THR A 21 5.85 -10.71 10.96
N TRP A 22 6.64 -10.20 10.01
CA TRP A 22 7.91 -9.51 10.26
C TRP A 22 7.80 -7.98 10.30
N THR A 23 6.64 -7.41 9.94
CA THR A 23 6.36 -5.98 10.00
C THR A 23 5.59 -5.60 11.27
N ARG A 24 5.70 -4.33 11.71
CA ARG A 24 4.82 -3.80 12.78
C ARG A 24 3.54 -3.17 12.23
N LEU A 25 3.32 -3.21 10.92
CA LEU A 25 2.12 -2.70 10.29
C LEU A 25 0.90 -3.52 10.71
N LYS A 26 -0.21 -2.81 10.94
CA LYS A 26 -1.51 -3.39 11.29
C LYS A 26 -2.61 -2.69 10.49
N PRO A 27 -3.75 -3.36 10.23
CA PRO A 27 -4.91 -2.71 9.65
C PRO A 27 -5.23 -1.38 10.35
N GLY A 28 -5.51 -0.34 9.55
CA GLY A 28 -5.71 1.04 10.01
C GLY A 28 -4.46 1.92 9.98
N TYR A 29 -3.26 1.34 9.80
CA TYR A 29 -2.05 2.13 9.59
C TYR A 29 -2.13 2.89 8.28
N ARG A 30 -1.52 4.08 8.23
CA ARG A 30 -1.60 4.97 7.09
C ARG A 30 -0.21 5.36 6.61
N GLY A 31 -0.09 5.56 5.31
CA GLY A 31 1.17 5.91 4.67
C GLY A 31 0.97 6.65 3.37
N THR A 32 2.06 7.19 2.85
CA THR A 32 2.12 7.89 1.57
C THR A 32 2.89 7.03 0.58
N VAL A 33 2.34 6.84 -0.62
CA VAL A 33 2.99 6.05 -1.67
C VAL A 33 4.17 6.82 -2.23
N GLU A 34 5.35 6.22 -2.24
CA GLU A 34 6.59 6.85 -2.73
C GLU A 34 7.05 6.27 -4.05
N LYS A 35 6.74 5.00 -4.33
CA LYS A 35 7.15 4.31 -5.56
C LYS A 35 6.17 3.19 -5.89
N ILE A 36 6.00 2.93 -7.18
CA ILE A 36 5.23 1.79 -7.70
C ILE A 36 6.14 1.05 -8.68
N GLU A 37 6.32 -0.25 -8.48
CA GLU A 37 7.06 -1.14 -9.37
C GLU A 37 6.14 -2.28 -9.78
N SER A 38 5.96 -2.47 -11.08
CA SER A 38 5.14 -3.56 -11.62
C SER A 38 6.07 -4.66 -12.13
N GLU A 39 6.05 -5.80 -11.44
CA GLU A 39 6.68 -7.05 -11.87
C GLU A 39 5.57 -7.97 -12.42
N SER A 40 5.92 -8.95 -13.25
CA SER A 40 5.01 -9.70 -14.14
C SER A 40 3.58 -9.93 -13.63
N ASP A 41 3.44 -10.41 -12.40
CA ASP A 41 2.16 -10.86 -11.82
C ASP A 41 1.75 -10.06 -10.56
N GLU A 42 2.64 -9.20 -10.05
CA GLU A 42 2.48 -8.49 -8.78
C GLU A 42 3.02 -7.06 -8.88
N THR A 43 2.32 -6.11 -8.24
CA THR A 43 2.80 -4.73 -8.14
C THR A 43 3.25 -4.43 -6.72
N LEU A 44 4.50 -4.02 -6.58
CA LEU A 44 5.03 -3.48 -5.33
C LEU A 44 4.64 -2.01 -5.21
N VAL A 45 3.88 -1.71 -4.15
CA VAL A 45 3.50 -0.34 -3.79
C VAL A 45 4.32 0.07 -2.58
N TRP A 46 5.40 0.80 -2.79
CA TRP A 46 6.28 1.29 -1.72
C TRP A 46 5.62 2.44 -0.97
N VAL A 47 5.56 2.34 0.35
CA VAL A 47 4.87 3.30 1.20
C VAL A 47 5.77 3.76 2.33
N GLN A 48 5.84 5.07 2.52
CA GLN A 48 6.33 5.67 3.75
C GLN A 48 5.18 5.73 4.75
N TRP A 49 5.23 4.84 5.73
CA TRP A 49 4.20 4.71 6.76
C TRP A 49 4.42 5.71 7.90
N ASP A 50 3.34 6.16 8.53
CA ASP A 50 3.39 7.16 9.61
C ASP A 50 4.07 6.66 10.89
N ASN A 51 4.10 5.34 11.08
CA ASN A 51 4.85 4.71 12.18
C ASN A 51 6.38 4.69 11.93
N GLY A 52 6.84 5.26 10.81
CA GLY A 52 8.24 5.32 10.41
C GLY A 52 8.72 4.13 9.58
N GLU A 53 7.89 3.10 9.35
CA GLU A 53 8.29 2.00 8.47
C GLU A 53 8.31 2.40 7.00
N ARG A 54 9.23 1.79 6.25
CA ARG A 54 9.35 1.88 4.80
C ARG A 54 9.22 0.46 4.25
N LEU A 55 8.02 0.11 3.82
CA LEU A 55 7.69 -1.25 3.39
C LEU A 55 6.72 -1.19 2.21
N ALA A 56 6.96 -2.03 1.22
CA ALA A 56 6.08 -2.18 0.08
C ALA A 56 4.94 -3.14 0.38
N LEU A 57 3.75 -2.82 -0.13
CA LEU A 57 2.63 -3.75 -0.20
C LEU A 57 2.70 -4.53 -1.52
N LEU A 58 2.33 -5.80 -1.49
CA LEU A 58 2.17 -6.66 -2.66
C LEU A 58 0.73 -6.59 -3.17
N ASP A 59 0.44 -5.83 -4.24
CA ASP A 59 -0.88 -5.82 -4.88
C ASP A 59 -0.98 -7.00 -5.86
N PRO A 60 -1.98 -7.92 -5.74
CA PRO A 60 -3.23 -7.81 -4.96
C PRO A 60 -3.31 -8.63 -3.65
N ILE A 61 -2.19 -9.15 -3.15
CA ILE A 61 -2.13 -9.98 -1.93
C ILE A 61 -2.51 -9.13 -0.70
N ASP A 62 -1.82 -8.01 -0.53
CA ASP A 62 -2.09 -7.01 0.50
C ASP A 62 -3.24 -6.11 0.08
N LYS A 63 -4.06 -5.71 1.05
CA LYS A 63 -5.22 -4.86 0.79
C LYS A 63 -5.02 -3.51 1.42
N TYR A 64 -5.29 -2.47 0.65
CA TYR A 64 -5.26 -1.09 1.09
C TYR A 64 -6.39 -0.31 0.40
N LYS A 65 -6.66 0.89 0.90
CA LYS A 65 -7.57 1.84 0.25
C LYS A 65 -6.90 3.21 0.15
N VAL A 66 -7.12 3.90 -0.95
CA VAL A 66 -6.74 5.32 -1.10
C VAL A 66 -7.71 6.16 -0.27
N ILE A 67 -7.18 6.97 0.64
CA ILE A 67 -7.94 7.87 1.52
C ILE A 67 -7.75 9.35 1.14
N LYS A 68 -6.72 9.68 0.35
CA LYS A 68 -6.51 10.99 -0.27
C LYS A 68 -5.68 10.81 -1.55
N LYS A 69 -6.02 11.56 -2.60
CA LYS A 69 -5.25 11.69 -3.83
C LYS A 69 -4.51 13.02 -3.86
#